data_AF-A0A508WXV3-F1
#
_entry.id   AF-A0A508WXV3-F1
#
_cell.length_a   1.000
_cell.length_b   1.000
_cell.length_c   1.000
_cell.angle_alpha   90.00
_cell.angle_beta   90.00
_cell.angle_gamma   90.00
#
_symmetry.space_group_name_H-M   'P 1'
#
loop_
_entity.id
_entity.type
_entity.pdbx_description
1 polymer ?
#
loop_
_entity_poly.entity_id
_entity_poly.type
_entity_poly.pdbx_seq_one_letter_code
_entity_poly.pdbx_strand_id
1 'polypeptide(L)'
;MMRRFVQAMAGAGVPQSEIAAALAVTMPTLRKHYRDELQRGAAIVEARLAGRLMRIASGKDGTALKAIMFALQCRFGWSRYAPPQR
;
A
#
# COMPACT_ATOMS: atom_id res chain seq x y z
N MET A 1 4.59 -11.22 -18.35
CA MET A 1 3.18 -10.76 -18.21
C MET A 1 2.70 -10.86 -16.76
N MET A 2 2.82 -12.03 -16.10
CA MET A 2 2.33 -12.26 -14.73
C MET A 2 2.84 -11.28 -13.66
N ARG A 3 4.14 -10.94 -13.68
CA ARG A 3 4.74 -9.98 -12.73
C ARG A 3 4.11 -8.58 -12.78
N ARG A 4 3.85 -8.07 -13.98
CA ARG A 4 3.18 -6.77 -14.15
C ARG A 4 1.74 -6.80 -13.64
N PHE A 5 1.05 -7.92 -13.84
CA PHE A 5 -0.32 -8.12 -13.33
C PHE A 5 -0.35 -8.12 -11.79
N VAL A 6 0.55 -8.86 -11.14
CA VAL A 6 0.70 -8.85 -9.67
C VAL A 6 0.97 -7.43 -9.15
N GLN A 7 1.93 -6.73 -9.77
CA GLN A 7 2.26 -5.36 -9.36
C GLN A 7 1.08 -4.41 -9.55
N ALA A 8 0.31 -4.55 -10.62
CA ALA A 8 -0.87 -3.72 -10.88
C ALA A 8 -1.96 -3.95 -9.83
N MET A 9 -2.28 -5.22 -9.51
CA MET A 9 -3.28 -5.55 -8.48
C MET A 9 -2.83 -5.09 -7.09
N ALA A 10 -1.56 -5.32 -6.73
CA ALA A 10 -1.00 -4.82 -5.48
C ALA A 10 -1.03 -3.28 -5.42
N GLY A 11 -0.72 -2.60 -6.53
CA GLY A 11 -0.80 -1.15 -6.67
C GLY A 11 -2.23 -0.58 -6.61
N ALA A 12 -3.23 -1.40 -6.91
CA ALA A 12 -4.64 -1.08 -6.72
C ALA A 12 -5.13 -1.33 -5.28
N GLY A 13 -4.29 -1.91 -4.42
CA GLY A 13 -4.64 -2.20 -3.03
C GLY A 13 -5.34 -3.54 -2.81
N VAL A 14 -5.33 -4.44 -3.81
CA VAL A 14 -5.94 -5.77 -3.72
C VAL A 14 -5.23 -6.63 -2.66
N PRO A 15 -5.95 -7.35 -1.78
CA PRO A 15 -5.34 -8.24 -0.79
C PRO A 15 -4.51 -9.36 -1.44
N GLN A 16 -3.39 -9.75 -0.81
CA GLN A 16 -2.52 -10.81 -1.34
C GLN A 16 -3.23 -12.17 -1.49
N SER A 17 -4.25 -12.45 -0.68
CA SER A 17 -5.09 -13.66 -0.80
C SER A 17 -5.85 -13.69 -2.11
N GLU A 18 -6.50 -12.58 -2.48
CA GLU A 18 -7.23 -12.41 -3.73
C GLU A 18 -6.30 -12.45 -4.94
N ILE A 19 -5.12 -11.82 -4.83
CA ILE A 19 -4.07 -11.91 -5.85
C ILE A 19 -3.67 -13.38 -6.06
N ALA A 20 -3.43 -14.12 -4.99
CA ALA A 20 -3.06 -15.54 -5.05
C ALA A 20 -4.17 -16.39 -5.69
N ALA A 21 -5.44 -16.14 -5.31
CA ALA A 21 -6.61 -16.79 -5.91
C ALA A 21 -6.73 -16.50 -7.41
N ALA A 22 -6.56 -15.24 -7.82
CA ALA A 22 -6.60 -14.84 -9.24
C ALA A 22 -5.49 -15.48 -10.09
N LEU A 23 -4.38 -15.87 -9.45
CA LEU A 23 -3.24 -16.55 -10.09
C LEU A 23 -3.32 -18.07 -9.95
N ALA A 24 -4.34 -18.60 -9.27
CA ALA A 24 -4.46 -20.01 -8.89
C ALA A 24 -3.21 -20.57 -8.18
N VAL A 25 -2.58 -19.76 -7.32
CA VAL A 25 -1.43 -20.17 -6.49
C VAL A 25 -1.73 -19.98 -5.01
N THR A 26 -0.93 -20.62 -4.16
CA THR A 26 -1.01 -20.39 -2.71
C THR A 26 -0.32 -19.07 -2.32
N MET A 27 -0.74 -18.47 -1.21
CA MET A 27 -0.11 -17.24 -0.70
C MET A 27 1.41 -17.38 -0.43
N PRO A 28 1.91 -18.51 0.13
CA PRO A 28 3.35 -18.72 0.25
C PRO A 28 4.09 -18.67 -1.10
N THR A 29 3.53 -19.30 -2.13
CA THR A 29 4.09 -19.26 -3.49
C THR A 29 4.10 -17.84 -4.05
N LEU A 30 3.00 -17.08 -3.87
CA LEU A 30 2.95 -15.68 -4.27
C LEU A 30 4.06 -14.86 -3.62
N ARG A 31 4.22 -14.97 -2.29
CA ARG A 31 5.27 -14.23 -1.55
C ARG A 31 6.69 -14.67 -1.89
N LYS A 32 6.89 -15.93 -2.27
CA LYS A 32 8.21 -16.46 -2.65
C LYS A 32 8.64 -15.93 -4.02
N HIS A 33 7.74 -15.91 -5.00
CA HIS A 33 8.10 -15.64 -6.39
C HIS A 33 7.85 -14.18 -6.83
N TYR A 34 6.95 -13.47 -6.15
CA TYR A 34 6.50 -12.13 -6.53
C TYR A 34 6.70 -11.08 -5.42
N ARG A 35 7.66 -11.30 -4.52
CA ARG A 35 7.95 -10.39 -3.41
C ARG A 35 8.15 -8.95 -3.88
N ASP A 36 8.97 -8.76 -4.91
CA ASP A 36 9.34 -7.44 -5.37
C ASP A 36 8.17 -6.72 -6.04
N GLU A 37 7.32 -7.44 -6.77
CA GLU A 37 6.09 -6.91 -7.36
C GLU A 37 5.11 -6.44 -6.29
N LEU A 38 4.96 -7.22 -5.20
CA LEU A 38 4.13 -6.87 -4.06
C LEU A 38 4.67 -5.64 -3.33
N GLN A 39 5.99 -5.54 -3.14
CA GLN A 39 6.63 -4.38 -2.52
C GLN A 39 6.49 -3.12 -3.38
N ARG A 40 6.74 -3.23 -4.70
CA ARG A 40 6.51 -2.12 -5.64
C ARG A 40 5.04 -1.68 -5.65
N GLY A 41 4.11 -2.62 -5.65
CA GLY A 41 2.67 -2.33 -5.57
C GLY A 41 2.31 -1.60 -4.27
N ALA A 42 2.83 -2.05 -3.12
CA ALA A 42 2.62 -1.39 -1.84
C ALA A 42 3.15 0.05 -1.86
N ALA A 43 4.36 0.29 -2.39
CA ALA A 43 4.93 1.63 -2.53
C ALA A 43 4.07 2.55 -3.41
N ILE A 44 3.46 2.02 -4.48
CA ILE A 44 2.52 2.79 -5.32
C ILE A 44 1.27 3.20 -4.52
N VAL A 45 0.74 2.31 -3.69
CA VAL A 45 -0.40 2.63 -2.81
C VAL A 45 -0.03 3.71 -1.80
N GLU A 46 1.15 3.59 -1.17
CA GLU A 46 1.67 4.59 -0.23
C GLU A 46 1.79 5.97 -0.88
N ALA A 47 2.42 6.05 -2.06
CA ALA A 47 2.59 7.30 -2.80
C ALA A 47 1.25 7.96 -3.15
N ARG A 48 0.24 7.16 -3.54
CA ARG A 48 -1.12 7.67 -3.82
C ARG A 48 -1.80 8.20 -2.56
N LEU A 49 -1.66 7.51 -1.43
CA LEU A 49 -2.18 7.97 -0.14
C LEU A 49 -1.52 9.27 0.31
N ALA A 50 -0.18 9.35 0.23
CA ALA A 50 0.58 10.54 0.56
C ALA A 50 0.20 11.73 -0.34
N GLY A 51 0.09 11.54 -1.66
CA GLY A 51 -0.37 12.59 -2.58
C GLY A 51 -1.81 13.05 -2.29
N ARG A 52 -2.70 12.13 -1.92
CA ARG A 52 -4.07 12.48 -1.51
C ARG A 52 -4.08 13.25 -0.18
N LEU A 53 -3.20 12.89 0.75
CA LEU A 53 -3.03 13.62 2.01
C LEU A 53 -2.58 15.06 1.76
N MET A 54 -1.59 15.29 0.88
CA MET A 54 -1.15 16.64 0.52
C MET A 54 -2.28 17.50 -0.07
N ARG A 55 -3.13 16.90 -0.92
CA ARG A 55 -4.28 17.61 -1.49
C ARG A 55 -5.36 17.95 -0.46
N ILE A 56 -5.61 17.07 0.51
CA ILE A 56 -6.61 17.28 1.56
C ILE A 56 -6.08 18.20 2.66
N ALA A 57 -4.76 18.26 2.87
CA ALA A 57 -4.15 19.17 3.83
C ALA A 57 -4.48 20.65 3.54
N SER A 58 -4.79 20.99 2.29
CA SER A 58 -5.26 22.33 1.89
C SER A 58 -6.79 22.50 1.89
N GLY A 59 -7.56 21.48 2.27
CA GLY A 59 -9.04 21.44 2.17
C GLY A 59 -9.77 21.22 3.50
N LYS A 60 -11.10 21.01 3.43
CA LYS A 60 -12.00 20.89 4.60
C LYS A 60 -12.35 19.44 5.03
N ASP A 61 -11.84 18.42 4.34
CA ASP A 61 -12.26 17.02 4.55
C ASP A 61 -11.48 16.30 5.67
N GLY A 62 -11.79 16.64 6.93
CA GLY A 62 -11.16 16.03 8.11
C GLY A 62 -11.34 14.51 8.23
N THR A 63 -12.46 13.95 7.73
CA THR A 63 -12.70 12.49 7.75
C THR A 63 -11.76 11.74 6.81
N ALA A 64 -11.55 12.28 5.61
CA ALA A 64 -10.65 11.67 4.63
C ALA A 64 -9.19 11.75 5.10
N LEU A 65 -8.80 12.83 5.78
CA LEU A 65 -7.49 12.95 6.43
C LEU A 65 -7.26 11.83 7.45
N LYS A 66 -8.21 11.62 8.37
CA LYS A 66 -8.11 10.57 9.41
C LYS A 66 -7.97 9.17 8.80
N ALA A 67 -8.76 8.85 7.78
CA ALA A 67 -8.70 7.54 7.12
C ALA A 67 -7.34 7.30 6.43
N ILE A 68 -6.78 8.32 5.79
CA ILE A 68 -5.47 8.21 5.13
C ILE A 68 -4.34 8.07 6.15
N MET A 69 -4.37 8.89 7.22
CA MET A 69 -3.39 8.77 8.30
C MET A 69 -3.42 7.39 8.94
N PHE A 70 -4.62 6.85 9.22
CA PHE A 70 -4.78 5.49 9.73
C PHE A 70 -4.17 4.45 8.80
N ALA A 71 -4.45 4.53 7.50
CA ALA A 71 -3.89 3.59 6.51
C ALA A 71 -2.36 3.66 6.44
N LEU A 72 -1.78 4.87 6.47
CA LEU A 72 -0.33 5.08 6.47
C LEU A 72 0.34 4.52 7.73
N GLN A 73 -0.26 4.72 8.90
CA GLN A 73 0.24 4.20 10.17
C GLN A 73 0.17 2.67 10.23
N CYS A 74 -0.98 2.08 9.92
CA CYS A 74 -1.18 0.64 10.07
C CYS A 74 -0.44 -0.22 9.04
N ARG A 75 -0.21 0.29 7.82
CA ARG A 75 0.32 -0.52 6.71
C ARG A 75 1.73 -0.16 6.28
N PHE A 76 2.15 1.08 6.50
CA PHE A 76 3.42 1.61 5.99
C PHE A 76 4.37 2.06 7.11
N GLY A 77 4.00 1.86 8.37
CA GLY A 77 4.86 2.13 9.52
C GLY A 77 5.08 3.62 9.81
N TRP A 78 4.23 4.49 9.28
CA TRP A 78 4.32 5.92 9.58
C TRP A 78 4.06 6.17 11.06
N SER A 79 4.89 7.01 11.67
CA SER A 79 4.75 7.42 13.06
C SER A 79 4.27 8.85 13.15
N ARG A 80 3.49 9.14 14.18
CA ARG A 80 3.16 10.52 14.59
C ARG A 80 4.33 11.23 15.27
N TYR A 81 5.34 10.49 15.69
CA TYR A 81 6.51 10.99 16.42
C TYR A 81 7.71 11.05 15.49
N ALA A 82 8.45 12.16 15.56
CA ALA A 82 9.76 12.24 14.94
C ALA A 82 10.70 11.22 15.61
N PRO A 83 11.65 10.63 14.86
CA PRO A 83 12.69 9.81 15.46
C PRO A 83 13.48 10.66 16.49
N PRO A 84 13.98 10.03 17.57
CA PRO A 84 14.77 10.74 18.57
C PRO A 84 15.98 11.44 17.92
N GLN A 85 16.25 12.67 18.32
CA GLN A 85 17.48 13.37 17.93
C GLN A 85 18.66 12.61 18.55
N ARG A 86 19.55 12.12 17.70
CA ARG A 86 20.66 11.24 18.05
C ARG A 86 21.84 12.03 18.62
#